data_AF-A0A3M1N6U7-F1
#
_entry.id   AF-A0A3M1N6U7-F1
#
_cell.length_a   1.000
_cell.length_b   1.000
_cell.length_c   1.000
_cell.angle_alpha   90.00
_cell.angle_beta   90.00
_cell.angle_gamma   90.00
#
_symmetry.space_group_name_H-M   'P 1'
#
loop_
_entity.id
_entity.type
_entity.pdbx_description
1 polymer ?
#
loop_
_entity_poly.entity_id
_entity_poly.type
_entity_poly.pdbx_seq_one_letter_code
_entity_poly.pdbx_strand_id
1 'polypeptide(L)'
;MRTLLLLAALGLVWAQAWTCGTDLYKENEERNNPALAQARAQLEAAIAQWIERHAPALRTQNTCPESDYVIPVVVHIIHSGYGQPDSLPIDRVLLQMEQLFNDYRKRPYTKGYSSGVDTRIELSLATKD
;
A
#
# COMPACT_ATOMS: atom_id res chain seq x y z
N MET A 1 17.50 -0.47 -48.43
CA MET A 1 17.97 -0.90 -47.08
C MET A 1 17.64 0.10 -45.95
N ARG A 2 16.73 1.08 -46.13
CA ARG A 2 16.32 2.02 -45.05
C ARG A 2 14.96 1.72 -44.42
N THR A 3 14.22 0.74 -44.96
CA THR A 3 12.84 0.41 -44.53
C THR A 3 12.75 -0.72 -43.51
N LEU A 4 13.84 -1.45 -43.20
CA LEU A 4 13.82 -2.57 -42.24
C LEU A 4 14.06 -2.18 -40.77
N LEU A 5 14.52 -0.95 -40.50
CA LEU A 5 14.92 -0.52 -39.14
C LEU A 5 13.78 0.00 -38.26
N LEU A 6 12.57 0.21 -38.81
CA LEU A 6 11.43 0.77 -38.06
C LEU A 6 10.55 -0.29 -37.36
N LEU A 7 10.67 -1.57 -37.73
CA LEU A 7 9.85 -2.66 -37.14
C LEU A 7 10.40 -3.23 -35.83
N ALA A 8 11.69 -3.01 -35.53
CA ALA A 8 12.30 -3.53 -34.30
C ALA A 8 12.02 -2.67 -33.05
N ALA A 9 11.55 -1.44 -33.21
CA ALA A 9 11.32 -0.50 -32.10
C ALA A 9 9.96 -0.67 -31.39
N LEU A 10 8.98 -1.34 -32.03
CA LEU A 10 7.63 -1.53 -31.48
C LEU A 10 7.51 -2.71 -30.50
N GLY A 11 8.54 -3.56 -30.37
CA GLY A 11 8.49 -4.77 -29.54
C GLY A 11 8.94 -4.60 -28.08
N LEU A 12 9.52 -3.45 -27.69
CA LEU A 12 10.20 -3.30 -26.40
C LEU A 12 9.41 -2.56 -25.31
N VAL A 13 8.16 -2.15 -25.56
CA VAL A 13 7.37 -1.36 -24.59
C VAL A 13 6.58 -2.23 -23.60
N TRP A 14 6.62 -3.56 -23.72
CA TRP A 14 5.88 -4.48 -22.84
C TRP A 14 6.66 -4.96 -21.60
N ALA A 15 7.84 -4.40 -21.34
CA ALA A 15 8.64 -4.83 -20.20
C ALA A 15 8.20 -4.11 -18.93
N GLN A 16 7.51 -4.87 -18.07
CA GLN A 16 7.29 -4.66 -16.62
C GLN A 16 5.94 -4.06 -16.21
N ALA A 17 4.87 -4.84 -16.38
CA ALA A 17 3.65 -4.66 -15.60
C ALA A 17 3.91 -5.09 -14.15
N TRP A 18 3.62 -4.21 -13.19
CA TRP A 18 3.66 -4.53 -11.77
C TRP A 18 2.56 -5.55 -11.46
N THR A 19 2.91 -6.66 -10.81
CA THR A 19 1.93 -7.68 -10.41
C THR A 19 1.71 -7.61 -8.91
N CYS A 20 0.44 -7.53 -8.51
CA CYS A 20 0.02 -7.59 -7.11
C CYS A 20 -0.76 -8.88 -6.89
N GLY A 21 -0.31 -9.73 -5.98
CA GLY A 21 -0.96 -11.01 -5.70
C GLY A 21 -2.42 -10.85 -5.25
N THR A 22 -2.71 -9.77 -4.51
CA THR A 22 -4.08 -9.45 -4.07
C THR A 22 -5.01 -9.15 -5.23
N ASP A 23 -4.53 -8.45 -6.28
CA ASP A 23 -5.34 -8.15 -7.46
C ASP A 23 -5.65 -9.43 -8.24
N LEU A 24 -4.64 -10.26 -8.48
CA LEU A 24 -4.80 -11.56 -9.15
C LEU A 24 -5.78 -12.47 -8.39
N TYR A 25 -5.66 -12.52 -7.06
CA TYR A 25 -6.55 -13.32 -6.22
C TYR A 25 -7.98 -12.76 -6.23
N LYS A 26 -8.14 -11.44 -6.10
CA LYS A 26 -9.44 -10.77 -6.17
C LYS A 26 -10.14 -11.03 -7.50
N GLU A 27 -9.45 -10.86 -8.63
CA GLU A 27 -10.00 -11.12 -9.96
C GLU A 27 -10.38 -12.60 -10.13
N ASN A 28 -9.64 -13.52 -9.53
CA ASN A 28 -10.01 -14.94 -9.52
C ASN A 28 -11.28 -15.19 -8.70
N GLU A 29 -11.37 -14.63 -7.49
CA GLU A 29 -12.54 -14.80 -6.63
C GLU A 29 -13.78 -14.14 -7.22
N GLU A 30 -13.67 -12.95 -7.81
CA GLU A 30 -14.80 -12.27 -8.46
C GLU A 30 -15.38 -13.10 -9.62
N ARG A 31 -14.56 -13.93 -10.28
CA ARG A 31 -15.02 -14.83 -11.36
C ARG A 31 -15.65 -16.12 -10.84
N ASN A 32 -15.12 -16.67 -9.75
CA ASN A 32 -15.42 -18.04 -9.33
C ASN A 32 -16.31 -18.12 -8.07
N ASN A 33 -16.48 -17.02 -7.35
CA ASN A 33 -17.20 -16.97 -6.08
C ASN A 33 -18.36 -15.96 -6.13
N PRO A 34 -19.58 -16.39 -6.50
CA PRO A 34 -20.73 -15.49 -6.62
C PRO A 34 -21.15 -14.84 -5.29
N ALA A 35 -20.78 -15.44 -4.14
CA ALA A 35 -21.07 -14.86 -2.83
C ALA A 35 -20.21 -13.61 -2.53
N LEU A 36 -19.03 -13.49 -3.15
CA LEU A 36 -18.12 -12.36 -2.92
C LEU A 36 -18.75 -11.03 -3.35
N ALA A 37 -19.46 -11.01 -4.48
CA ALA A 37 -20.12 -9.81 -4.96
C ALA A 37 -21.15 -9.27 -3.96
N GLN A 38 -21.95 -10.17 -3.37
CA GLN A 38 -22.94 -9.80 -2.37
C GLN A 38 -22.30 -9.34 -1.06
N ALA A 39 -21.27 -10.04 -0.57
CA ALA A 39 -20.54 -9.66 0.64
C ALA A 39 -19.88 -8.28 0.49
N ARG A 40 -19.28 -8.01 -0.68
CA ARG A 40 -18.70 -6.71 -0.99
C ARG A 40 -19.75 -5.61 -1.03
N ALA A 41 -20.88 -5.82 -1.70
CA ALA A 41 -21.95 -4.84 -1.74
C ALA A 41 -22.49 -4.50 -0.34
N GLN A 42 -22.61 -5.51 0.54
CA GLN A 42 -22.99 -5.30 1.93
C GLN A 42 -21.96 -4.50 2.73
N LEU A 43 -20.66 -4.81 2.55
CA LEU A 43 -19.58 -4.07 3.20
C LEU A 43 -19.55 -2.60 2.77
N GLU A 44 -19.60 -2.33 1.47
CA GLU A 44 -19.57 -0.97 0.93
C GLU A 44 -20.79 -0.15 1.41
N ALA A 45 -21.98 -0.77 1.44
CA ALA A 45 -23.18 -0.13 1.98
C ALA A 45 -23.04 0.19 3.47
N ALA A 46 -22.47 -0.73 4.26
CA ALA A 46 -22.22 -0.50 5.69
C ALA A 46 -21.20 0.63 5.92
N ILE A 47 -20.12 0.66 5.14
CA ILE A 47 -19.11 1.73 5.18
C ILE A 47 -19.74 3.08 4.82
N ALA A 48 -20.51 3.16 3.73
CA ALA A 48 -21.17 4.39 3.32
C ALA A 48 -22.10 4.95 4.41
N GLN A 49 -22.93 4.08 5.01
CA GLN A 49 -23.81 4.46 6.13
C GLN A 49 -23.02 4.89 7.37
N TRP A 50 -21.86 4.27 7.63
CA TRP A 50 -21.00 4.68 8.73
C TRP A 50 -20.39 6.07 8.46
N ILE A 51 -19.89 6.30 7.25
CA ILE A 51 -19.33 7.59 6.82
C ILE A 51 -20.39 8.68 6.91
N GLU A 52 -21.59 8.50 6.38
CA GLU A 52 -22.66 9.53 6.46
C GLU A 52 -22.96 9.96 7.91
N ARG A 53 -22.91 9.00 8.84
CA ARG A 53 -23.18 9.25 10.26
C ARG A 53 -22.03 9.94 11.00
N HIS A 54 -20.77 9.69 10.62
CA HIS A 54 -19.60 10.12 11.39
C HIS A 54 -18.69 11.13 10.68
N ALA A 55 -18.75 11.23 9.35
CA ALA A 55 -17.88 12.09 8.54
C ALA A 55 -17.90 13.58 8.92
N PRO A 56 -19.03 14.19 9.34
CA PRO A 56 -19.00 15.58 9.79
C PRO A 56 -18.08 15.82 10.99
N ALA A 57 -17.91 14.83 11.87
CA ALA A 57 -17.00 14.88 13.01
C ALA A 57 -15.54 14.52 12.64
N LEU A 58 -15.31 13.96 11.44
CA LEU A 58 -14.00 13.52 10.96
C LEU A 58 -13.32 14.55 10.04
N ARG A 59 -13.96 15.69 9.76
CA ARG A 59 -13.34 16.77 8.97
C ARG A 59 -12.18 17.39 9.77
N THR A 60 -10.96 17.13 9.30
CA THR A 60 -9.71 17.52 9.93
C THR A 60 -9.51 19.04 9.99
N GLN A 61 -8.85 19.48 11.06
CA GLN A 61 -8.39 20.85 11.28
C GLN A 61 -7.30 21.23 10.26
N ASN A 62 -7.16 22.53 9.97
CA ASN A 62 -6.20 23.08 8.98
C ASN A 62 -4.74 23.15 9.48
N THR A 63 -4.38 22.45 10.55
CA THR A 63 -3.04 22.52 11.18
C THR A 63 -2.23 21.26 10.87
N CYS A 64 -1.01 21.14 11.43
CA CYS A 64 -0.24 19.89 11.48
C CYS A 64 -0.53 19.17 12.80
N PRO A 65 -1.62 18.39 12.91
CA PRO A 65 -1.97 17.72 14.14
C PRO A 65 -1.16 16.42 14.34
N GLU A 66 -1.11 15.96 15.59
CA GLU A 66 -0.49 14.67 15.97
C GLU A 66 -1.14 13.48 15.24
N SER A 67 -0.50 12.32 15.27
CA SER A 67 -1.07 11.08 14.71
C SER A 67 -2.36 10.72 15.47
N ASP A 68 -3.47 10.49 14.77
CA ASP A 68 -4.73 10.06 15.40
C ASP A 68 -4.71 8.56 15.77
N TYR A 69 -3.93 7.77 15.01
CA TYR A 69 -3.81 6.33 15.20
C TYR A 69 -2.37 5.89 15.05
N VAL A 70 -1.86 5.12 16.02
CA VAL A 70 -0.54 4.49 15.96
C VAL A 70 -0.73 2.98 15.85
N ILE A 71 -0.29 2.41 14.73
CA ILE A 71 -0.37 0.98 14.44
C ILE A 71 0.98 0.35 14.78
N PRO A 72 1.05 -0.56 15.78
CA PRO A 72 2.27 -1.32 16.05
C PRO A 72 2.49 -2.36 14.94
N VAL A 73 3.72 -2.41 14.41
CA VAL A 73 4.12 -3.27 13.29
C VAL A 73 5.16 -4.27 13.76
N VAL A 74 4.91 -5.55 13.44
CA VAL A 74 5.89 -6.63 13.56
C VAL A 74 6.31 -7.04 12.15
N VAL A 75 7.62 -7.14 11.92
CA VAL A 75 8.17 -7.55 10.63
C VAL A 75 8.76 -8.94 10.75
N HIS A 76 8.09 -9.91 10.13
CA HIS A 76 8.57 -11.29 10.08
C HIS A 76 9.52 -11.47 8.89
N ILE A 77 10.82 -11.60 9.19
CA ILE A 77 11.84 -11.96 8.20
C ILE A 77 11.92 -13.50 8.13
N ILE A 78 11.39 -14.08 7.06
CA ILE A 78 11.48 -15.51 6.79
C ILE A 78 12.64 -15.72 5.82
N HIS A 79 13.67 -16.46 6.25
CA HIS A 79 14.88 -16.73 5.49
C HIS A 79 15.25 -18.22 5.57
N SER A 80 16.13 -18.70 4.69
CA SER A 80 16.49 -20.11 4.57
C SER A 80 17.38 -20.66 5.70
N GLY A 81 17.89 -19.80 6.58
CA GLY A 81 18.66 -20.18 7.77
C GLY A 81 19.77 -19.20 8.15
N TYR A 82 20.43 -19.44 9.30
CA TYR A 82 21.52 -18.60 9.81
C TYR A 82 22.72 -18.57 8.83
N GLY A 83 23.25 -17.37 8.55
CA GLY A 83 24.40 -17.18 7.66
C GLY A 83 24.09 -17.19 6.15
N GLN A 84 22.81 -17.31 5.78
CA GLN A 84 22.39 -17.22 4.38
C GLN A 84 22.21 -15.76 3.96
N PRO A 85 22.57 -15.41 2.70
CA PRO A 85 22.53 -14.03 2.21
C PRO A 85 21.10 -13.51 1.95
N ASP A 86 20.09 -14.37 2.08
CA ASP A 86 18.67 -14.05 1.89
C ASP A 86 18.01 -13.43 3.13
N SER A 87 18.72 -13.39 4.27
CA SER A 87 18.28 -12.64 5.44
C SER A 87 18.45 -11.13 5.21
N LEU A 88 17.43 -10.35 5.57
CA LEU A 88 17.43 -8.90 5.41
C LEU A 88 17.99 -8.21 6.67
N PRO A 89 18.93 -7.26 6.54
CA PRO A 89 19.42 -6.51 7.70
C PRO A 89 18.38 -5.52 8.22
N ILE A 90 18.45 -5.19 9.52
CA ILE A 90 17.50 -4.29 10.20
C ILE A 90 17.38 -2.92 9.53
N ASP A 91 18.47 -2.37 8.99
CA ASP A 91 18.47 -1.06 8.32
C ASP A 91 17.50 -1.02 7.13
N ARG A 92 17.31 -2.14 6.43
CA ARG A 92 16.34 -2.23 5.33
C ARG A 92 14.90 -2.20 5.82
N VAL A 93 14.65 -2.80 6.99
CA VAL A 93 13.34 -2.73 7.65
C VAL A 93 13.07 -1.28 8.07
N LEU A 94 14.05 -0.61 8.69
CA LEU A 94 13.91 0.78 9.12
C LEU A 94 13.65 1.73 7.93
N LEU A 95 14.36 1.53 6.81
CA LEU A 95 14.10 2.28 5.58
C LEU A 95 12.67 2.09 5.06
N GLN A 96 12.14 0.88 5.13
CA GLN A 96 10.75 0.63 4.74
C GLN A 96 9.75 1.30 5.70
N MET A 97 10.02 1.27 7.00
CA MET A 97 9.21 1.97 8.00
C MET A 97 9.22 3.49 7.79
N GLU A 98 10.37 4.07 7.45
CA GLU A 98 10.48 5.50 7.11
C GLU A 98 9.65 5.83 5.86
N GLN A 99 9.71 5.01 4.83
CA GLN A 99 8.92 5.22 3.61
C GLN A 99 7.41 5.15 3.90
N LEU A 100 6.97 4.17 4.70
CA LEU A 100 5.57 4.07 5.13
C LEU A 100 5.14 5.31 5.93
N PHE A 101 5.95 5.78 6.86
CA PHE A 101 5.67 7.01 7.59
C PHE A 101 5.55 8.22 6.66
N ASN A 102 6.46 8.35 5.69
CA ASN A 102 6.43 9.42 4.71
C ASN A 102 5.14 9.41 3.85
N ASP A 103 4.68 8.22 3.45
CA ASP A 103 3.51 8.03 2.60
C ASP A 103 2.20 8.28 3.37
N TYR A 104 2.06 7.71 4.58
CA TYR A 104 0.84 7.85 5.38
C TYR A 104 0.68 9.25 6.01
N ARG A 105 1.80 9.95 6.30
CA ARG A 105 1.81 11.29 6.89
C ARG A 105 2.02 12.42 5.87
N LYS A 106 2.08 12.13 4.58
CA LYS A 106 2.32 13.10 3.50
C LYS A 106 3.47 14.06 3.84
N ARG A 107 4.63 13.52 4.20
CA ARG A 107 5.74 14.35 4.74
C ARG A 107 6.34 15.25 3.67
N PRO A 108 6.42 16.58 3.88
CA PRO A 108 7.03 17.50 2.92
C PRO A 108 8.44 17.08 2.52
N TYR A 109 8.78 17.32 1.25
CA TYR A 109 10.09 17.01 0.67
C TYR A 109 10.47 15.52 0.63
N THR A 110 9.51 14.62 0.81
CA THR A 110 9.69 13.16 0.68
C THR A 110 8.90 12.63 -0.53
N LYS A 111 9.16 11.38 -0.94
CA LYS A 111 8.37 10.71 -1.99
C LYS A 111 6.88 10.59 -1.67
N GLY A 112 6.54 10.54 -0.37
CA GLY A 112 5.15 10.48 0.09
C GLY A 112 4.38 11.78 -0.04
N TYR A 113 5.06 12.90 -0.34
CA TYR A 113 4.41 14.19 -0.62
C TYR A 113 3.79 14.23 -2.03
N SER A 114 2.70 13.50 -2.19
CA SER A 114 1.97 13.34 -3.47
C SER A 114 0.61 14.05 -3.45
N SER A 115 -0.21 13.80 -4.47
CA SER A 115 -1.58 14.31 -4.59
C SER A 115 -2.56 13.73 -3.55
N GLY A 116 -2.12 12.75 -2.75
CA GLY A 116 -2.89 12.18 -1.64
C GLY A 116 -3.12 13.14 -0.46
N VAL A 117 -3.59 12.60 0.66
CA VAL A 117 -3.89 13.34 1.90
C VAL A 117 -3.03 12.81 3.05
N ASP A 118 -2.79 13.64 4.08
CA ASP A 118 -2.24 13.13 5.35
C ASP A 118 -3.33 12.29 6.03
N THR A 119 -3.09 10.99 6.14
CA THR A 119 -4.03 10.05 6.76
C THR A 119 -4.03 10.14 8.28
N ARG A 120 -3.02 10.81 8.85
CA ARG A 120 -2.75 10.91 10.30
C ARG A 120 -2.56 9.56 11.00
N ILE A 121 -2.24 8.52 10.22
CA ILE A 121 -1.86 7.21 10.72
C ILE A 121 -0.34 7.16 10.82
N GLU A 122 0.15 6.64 11.94
CA GLU A 122 1.56 6.35 12.17
C GLU A 122 1.78 4.85 12.30
N LEU A 123 2.83 4.37 11.65
CA LEU A 123 3.27 2.98 11.70
C LEU A 123 4.57 2.95 12.50
N SER A 124 4.58 2.21 13.62
CA SER A 124 5.73 2.14 14.51
C SER A 124 6.07 0.69 14.82
N LEU A 125 7.36 0.37 14.92
CA LEU A 125 7.76 -1.00 15.27
C LEU A 125 7.29 -1.33 16.68
N ALA A 126 6.72 -2.53 16.84
CA ALA A 126 6.25 -3.00 18.13
C ALA A 126 7.43 -3.11 19.12
N THR A 127 7.20 -2.65 20.36
CA THR A 127 8.19 -2.71 21.45
C THR A 127 7.94 -3.87 22.42
N LYS A 128 6.81 -4.57 22.24
CA LYS A 128 6.36 -5.73 23.01
C LYS A 128 5.80 -6.77 22.04
N ASP A 129 5.99 -8.04 22.38
CA ASP A 129 5.46 -9.20 21.67
C ASP A 129 4.07 -9.63 22.14
#